data_AF-A0A7W1HNZ6-F1
#
_entry.id   AF-A0A7W1HNZ6-F1
#
_cell.length_a   1.000
_cell.length_b   1.000
_cell.length_c   1.000
_cell.angle_alpha   90.00
_cell.angle_beta   90.00
_cell.angle_gamma   90.00
#
_symmetry.space_group_name_H-M   'P 1'
#
loop_
_entity.id
_entity.type
_entity.pdbx_description
1 polymer ?
#
loop_
_entity_poly.entity_id
_entity_poly.type
_entity_poly.pdbx_seq_one_letter_code
_entity_poly.pdbx_strand_id
1 'polypeptide(L)' 'MTQPGQPLYGIETTNEGRVINFAGGIPLMRGEEVAGAIGVSGGTVDQDQEVAEAGAAAF' A
#
# COMPACT_ATOMS: atom_id res chain seq x y z
N MET A 1 -2.71 -4.14 -13.13
CA MET A 1 -1.27 -4.40 -13.37
C MET A 1 -0.81 -5.77 -12.87
N THR A 2 -1.38 -6.31 -11.79
CA THR A 2 -0.96 -7.60 -11.18
C THR A 2 -1.94 -8.75 -11.39
N GLN A 3 -3.06 -8.51 -12.10
CA GLN A 3 -4.05 -9.54 -12.41
C GLN A 3 -3.53 -10.57 -13.43
N PRO A 4 -4.13 -11.76 -13.55
CA PRO A 4 -3.76 -12.74 -14.58
C PRO A 4 -3.67 -12.11 -15.98
N GLY A 5 -2.57 -12.37 -16.68
CA GLY A 5 -2.31 -11.82 -18.01
C GLY A 5 -1.77 -10.38 -18.04
N GLN A 6 -1.48 -9.77 -16.89
CA GLN A 6 -0.86 -8.44 -16.80
C GLN A 6 0.64 -8.53 -16.52
N PRO A 7 1.44 -7.47 -16.83
CA PRO A 7 2.91 -7.53 -16.76
C PRO A 7 3.49 -7.84 -15.38
N LEU A 8 2.77 -7.55 -14.30
CA LEU A 8 3.21 -7.78 -12.91
C LEU A 8 2.44 -8.92 -12.23
N TYR A 9 1.85 -9.84 -13.01
CA TYR A 9 1.18 -11.01 -12.45
C TYR A 9 2.14 -11.85 -11.61
N GLY A 10 1.77 -12.16 -10.37
CA GLY A 10 2.58 -12.92 -9.42
C GLY A 10 3.58 -12.09 -8.61
N ILE A 11 3.59 -10.76 -8.73
CA ILE A 11 4.52 -9.91 -7.97
C ILE A 11 4.38 -10.08 -6.45
N GLU A 12 3.18 -10.41 -5.97
CA GLU A 12 2.88 -10.69 -4.55
C GLU A 12 3.63 -11.91 -4.01
N THR A 13 4.13 -12.80 -4.89
CA THR A 13 4.94 -13.97 -4.49
C THR A 13 6.42 -13.63 -4.27
N THR A 14 6.84 -12.44 -4.70
CA THR A 14 8.21 -11.94 -4.49
C THR A 14 8.40 -11.46 -3.05
N ASN A 15 9.64 -11.17 -2.66
CA ASN A 15 9.98 -10.64 -1.33
C ASN A 15 9.33 -11.45 -0.19
N GLU A 16 9.31 -12.78 -0.32
CA GLU A 16 8.75 -13.69 0.69
C GLU A 16 7.26 -13.43 1.00
N GLY A 17 6.48 -12.99 0.00
CA GLY A 17 5.04 -12.75 0.18
C GLY A 17 4.71 -11.40 0.83
N ARG A 18 5.68 -10.50 0.95
CA ARG A 18 5.53 -9.23 1.68
C ARG A 18 4.98 -8.08 0.83
N VAL A 19 4.79 -8.29 -0.46
CA VAL A 19 4.20 -7.29 -1.37
C VAL A 19 2.69 -7.47 -1.38
N ILE A 20 1.99 -6.48 -0.82
CA ILE A 20 0.53 -6.39 -0.85
C ILE A 20 0.11 -5.45 -1.99
N ASN A 21 -0.79 -5.91 -2.85
CA ASN A 21 -1.15 -5.24 -4.10
C ASN A 21 -2.60 -4.70 -4.13
N PHE A 22 -3.21 -4.53 -2.95
CA PHE A 22 -4.49 -3.83 -2.73
C PHE A 22 -4.29 -2.60 -1.83
N ALA A 23 -5.32 -1.73 -1.76
CA ALA A 23 -5.24 -0.44 -1.06
C ALA A 23 -5.11 -0.58 0.47
N GLY A 24 -4.65 0.49 1.15
CA GLY A 24 -4.35 0.49 2.59
C GLY A 24 -2.88 0.75 2.94
N GLY A 25 -2.00 0.95 1.95
CA GLY A 25 -0.60 1.34 2.14
C GLY A 25 -0.27 2.64 1.42
N ILE A 26 0.32 3.62 2.13
CA ILE A 26 0.62 4.97 1.60
C ILE A 26 2.05 5.38 1.96
N PRO A 27 2.88 5.83 0.99
CA PRO A 27 4.20 6.39 1.27
C PRO A 27 4.07 7.73 2.00
N LEU A 28 4.94 7.95 2.98
CA LEU A 28 5.03 9.19 3.74
C LEU A 28 6.15 10.06 3.17
N MET A 29 5.80 11.28 2.75
CA MET A 29 6.70 12.19 2.03
C MET A 29 7.24 13.28 2.95
N ARG A 30 8.52 13.63 2.85
CA ARG A 30 9.12 14.86 3.40
C ARG A 30 9.68 15.67 2.24
N GLY A 31 8.89 16.63 1.76
CA GLY A 31 9.17 17.29 0.49
C GLY A 31 9.08 16.28 -0.66
N GLU A 32 10.16 16.14 -1.43
CA GLU A 32 10.23 15.19 -2.56
C GLU A 32 10.76 13.80 -2.15
N GLU A 33 11.18 13.63 -0.89
CA GLU A 33 11.78 12.37 -0.40
C GLU A 33 10.75 11.47 0.29
N VAL A 34 10.83 10.16 0.03
CA VAL A 34 10.07 9.15 0.78
C VAL A 34 10.75 8.90 2.12
N ALA A 35 10.12 9.34 3.21
CA ALA A 35 10.63 9.17 4.57
C ALA A 35 10.21 7.82 5.20
N GLY A 36 9.19 7.17 4.64
CA GLY A 36 8.65 5.90 5.13
C GLY A 36 7.31 5.57 4.48
N ALA A 37 6.50 4.75 5.15
CA ALA A 37 5.13 4.43 4.74
C ALA A 37 4.26 4.11 5.95
N ILE A 38 2.95 4.30 5.80
CA ILE A 38 1.91 3.79 6.69
C ILE A 38 1.18 2.63 6.00
N GLY A 39 0.81 1.61 6.76
CA GLY A 39 -0.01 0.49 6.30
C GLY A 39 -1.08 0.17 7.32
N VAL A 40 -2.32 -0.01 6.87
CA VAL A 40 -3.48 -0.31 7.71
C VAL A 40 -4.14 -1.61 7.24
N SER A 41 -4.59 -2.41 8.20
CA SER A 41 -5.39 -3.61 7.93
C SER A 41 -6.34 -3.87 9.09
N GLY A 42 -7.59 -4.18 8.75
CA GLY A 42 -8.57 -4.70 9.71
C GLY A 42 -10.03 -4.51 9.28
N GLY A 43 -10.30 -3.55 8.38
CA GLY A 43 -11.63 -3.29 7.83
C GLY A 43 -11.83 -3.85 6.42
N THR A 44 -12.77 -3.25 5.70
CA THR A 44 -12.81 -3.37 4.23
C THR A 44 -11.61 -2.64 3.62
N VAL A 45 -11.26 -2.95 2.37
CA VAL A 45 -10.17 -2.26 1.66
C VAL A 45 -10.38 -0.73 1.63
N ASP A 46 -11.62 -0.28 1.48
CA ASP A 46 -11.97 1.14 1.49
C ASP A 46 -11.78 1.78 2.88
N GLN A 47 -12.12 1.06 3.96
CA GLN A 47 -11.90 1.51 5.33
C GLN A 47 -10.40 1.56 5.68
N ASP A 48 -9.64 0.54 5.27
CA ASP A 48 -8.20 0.50 5.46
C ASP A 48 -7.51 1.66 4.74
N GLN A 49 -7.97 1.98 3.52
CA GLN A 49 -7.52 3.14 2.76
C GLN A 49 -7.85 4.46 3.46
N GLU A 50 -9.10 4.66 3.92
CA GLU A 50 -9.53 5.88 4.63
C GLU A 50 -8.68 6.15 5.88
N VAL A 51 -8.40 5.11 6.67
CA VAL A 51 -7.57 5.22 7.88
C VAL A 51 -6.11 5.49 7.52
N ALA A 52 -5.57 4.84 6.48
CA ALA A 52 -4.21 5.09 6.01
C ALA A 52 -4.04 6.54 5.52
N GLU A 53 -5.02 7.07 4.79
CA GLU A 53 -5.06 8.46 4.32
C GLU A 53 -5.10 9.44 5.49
N ALA A 54 -5.94 9.19 6.49
CA ALA A 54 -6.00 10.01 7.70
C ALA A 54 -4.66 10.02 8.45
N GLY A 55 -4.00 8.87 8.57
CA GLY A 55 -2.68 8.77 9.20
C GLY A 55 -1.58 9.48 8.40
N ALA A 56 -1.60 9.36 7.07
CA ALA A 56 -0.65 10.05 6.20
C ALA A 56 -0.85 11.58 6.21
N ALA A 57 -2.09 12.06 6.29
CA ALA A 57 -2.40 13.50 6.38
C ALA A 57 -1.98 14.13 7.71
N ALA A 58 -1.77 13.31 8.76
CA ALA A 58 -1.33 13.76 10.08
C ALA A 58 0.21 13.71 10.26
N PHE A 59 0.96 13.21 9.28
CA PHE A 59 2.42 13.12 9.28
C PHE A 59 3.07 14.35 8.63
#